data_AF-A0A836CA92-F1
#
_entry.id   AF-A0A836CA92-F1
#
_cell.length_a   1.000
_cell.length_b   1.000
_cell.length_c   1.000
_cell.angle_alpha   90.00
_cell.angle_beta   90.00
_cell.angle_gamma   90.00
#
_symmetry.space_group_name_H-M   'P 1'
#
loop_
_entity.id
_entity.type
_entity.pdbx_description
1 polymer ?
#
loop_
_entity_poly.entity_id
_entity_poly.type
_entity_poly.pdbx_seq_one_letter_code
_entity_poly.pdbx_strand_id
1 'polypeptide(L)'
;MSKKPLDDINNGDYDDVLKSFAKAANRYTGGKQVYIRPLHELNGNWYAWTVFYKAPNGSNIPVYLNAYRRVVSVMRQSAPGKFLFQQHYNPVNYGADKYFPLKQMYAGDDYVDMVTVSVDNACGTSSVILRSFEQVLNTFCYQMTAITNRPMGIGEISTTSYCGVDKPAWIRDAWQQLAIKYTEVTAVDFFLDNKPFGKTVKDWDMNTPADVSAF
;
A
#
# COMPACT_ATOMS: atom_id res chain seq x y z
N MET A 1 -26.95 -4.32 7.89
CA MET A 1 -25.89 -5.07 8.60
C MET A 1 -24.57 -4.35 8.40
N SER A 2 -23.87 -3.96 9.47
CA SER A 2 -22.51 -3.41 9.34
C SER A 2 -21.59 -4.54 8.89
N LYS A 3 -21.18 -4.55 7.62
CA LYS A 3 -20.20 -5.52 7.12
C LYS A 3 -18.91 -5.38 7.93
N LYS A 4 -18.45 -6.46 8.56
CA LYS A 4 -17.18 -6.55 9.27
C LYS A 4 -16.26 -7.45 8.45
N PRO A 5 -15.73 -6.98 7.30
CA PRO A 5 -15.07 -7.85 6.33
C PRO A 5 -13.88 -8.61 6.92
N LEU A 6 -13.19 -8.05 7.92
CA LEU A 6 -12.12 -8.76 8.62
C LEU A 6 -12.62 -9.96 9.43
N ASP A 7 -13.78 -9.83 10.10
CA ASP A 7 -14.38 -10.93 10.85
C ASP A 7 -14.88 -12.02 9.88
N ASP A 8 -15.54 -11.63 8.80
CA ASP A 8 -15.99 -12.55 7.75
C ASP A 8 -14.81 -13.33 7.13
N ILE A 9 -13.69 -12.65 6.85
CA ILE A 9 -12.44 -13.30 6.42
C ILE A 9 -11.96 -14.27 7.50
N ASN A 10 -11.85 -13.83 8.76
CA ASN A 10 -11.37 -14.67 9.85
C ASN A 10 -12.21 -15.93 10.07
N ASN A 11 -13.53 -15.82 9.89
CA ASN A 11 -14.47 -16.94 9.94
C ASN A 11 -14.34 -17.90 8.76
N GLY A 12 -13.68 -17.48 7.67
CA GLY A 12 -13.48 -18.27 6.47
C GLY A 12 -14.56 -18.11 5.41
N ASP A 13 -15.42 -17.11 5.54
CA ASP A 13 -16.55 -16.89 4.64
C ASP A 13 -16.10 -16.59 3.20
N TYR A 14 -14.85 -16.16 3.01
CA TYR A 14 -14.24 -15.90 1.71
C TYR A 14 -13.27 -17.00 1.24
N ASP A 15 -13.07 -18.08 1.99
CA ASP A 15 -12.06 -19.10 1.66
C ASP A 15 -12.27 -19.70 0.28
N ASP A 16 -13.49 -20.05 -0.07
CA ASP A 16 -13.76 -20.69 -1.36
C ASP A 16 -13.58 -19.72 -2.54
N VAL A 17 -13.85 -18.43 -2.33
CA VAL A 17 -13.54 -17.37 -3.31
C VAL A 17 -12.03 -17.24 -3.48
N LEU A 18 -11.27 -17.21 -2.38
CA LEU A 18 -9.81 -17.12 -2.40
C LEU A 18 -9.16 -18.33 -3.07
N LYS A 19 -9.63 -19.54 -2.76
CA LYS A 19 -9.18 -20.78 -3.42
C LYS A 19 -9.45 -20.73 -4.92
N SER A 20 -10.64 -20.31 -5.31
CA SER A 20 -11.06 -20.23 -6.71
C SER A 20 -10.23 -19.21 -7.48
N PHE A 21 -10.03 -18.03 -6.90
CA PHE A 21 -9.16 -16.98 -7.44
C PHE A 21 -7.72 -17.48 -7.59
N ALA A 22 -7.15 -18.10 -6.55
CA ALA A 22 -5.78 -18.61 -6.57
C ALA A 22 -5.55 -19.61 -7.70
N LYS A 23 -6.46 -20.58 -7.86
CA LYS A 23 -6.41 -21.58 -8.93
C LYS A 23 -6.59 -20.94 -10.32
N ALA A 24 -7.52 -19.99 -10.46
CA ALA A 24 -7.77 -19.30 -11.72
C ALA A 24 -6.57 -18.45 -12.15
N ALA A 25 -6.02 -17.65 -11.25
CA ALA A 25 -4.83 -16.84 -11.49
C ALA A 25 -3.63 -17.72 -11.84
N ASN A 26 -3.45 -18.87 -11.19
CA ASN A 26 -2.39 -19.82 -11.54
C ASN A 26 -2.48 -20.30 -12.99
N ARG A 27 -3.67 -20.70 -13.45
CA ARG A 27 -3.91 -21.10 -14.84
C ARG A 27 -3.68 -19.94 -15.81
N TYR A 28 -4.29 -18.79 -15.52
CA TYR A 28 -4.29 -17.64 -16.43
C TYR A 28 -2.89 -17.11 -16.74
N THR A 29 -2.04 -17.05 -15.72
CA THR A 29 -0.70 -16.45 -15.83
C THR A 29 0.36 -17.40 -16.39
N GLY A 30 -0.02 -18.64 -16.76
CA GLY A 30 0.87 -19.58 -17.44
C GLY A 30 2.16 -19.89 -16.68
N GLY A 31 2.09 -19.98 -15.35
CA GLY A 31 3.25 -20.25 -14.49
C GLY A 31 4.04 -19.02 -14.00
N LYS A 32 3.79 -17.81 -14.53
CA LYS A 32 4.46 -16.58 -14.03
C LYS A 32 4.07 -16.27 -12.57
N GLN A 33 4.99 -15.79 -11.75
CA GLN A 33 4.65 -15.33 -10.39
C GLN A 33 3.76 -14.09 -10.42
N VAL A 34 2.95 -13.92 -9.37
CA VAL A 34 2.02 -12.78 -9.23
C VAL A 34 2.31 -12.06 -7.93
N TYR A 35 2.65 -10.78 -8.01
CA TYR A 35 2.58 -9.90 -6.84
C TYR A 35 1.11 -9.60 -6.53
N ILE A 36 0.71 -9.77 -5.29
CA ILE A 36 -0.66 -9.49 -4.83
C ILE A 36 -0.64 -8.69 -3.54
N ARG A 37 -1.52 -7.71 -3.44
CA ARG A 37 -1.56 -6.73 -2.36
C ARG A 37 -2.94 -6.69 -1.69
N PRO A 38 -3.36 -7.75 -0.99
CA PRO A 38 -4.67 -7.80 -0.35
C PRO A 38 -4.74 -6.86 0.85
N LEU A 39 -5.94 -6.37 1.16
CA LEU A 39 -6.22 -5.58 2.36
C LEU A 39 -5.29 -4.35 2.52
N HIS A 40 -5.08 -3.64 1.42
CA HIS A 40 -4.09 -2.57 1.31
C HIS A 40 -4.47 -1.32 2.13
N GLU A 41 -3.46 -0.49 2.40
CA GLU A 41 -3.54 0.74 3.20
C GLU A 41 -4.05 0.47 4.61
N LEU A 42 -3.50 -0.59 5.22
CA LEU A 42 -4.01 -1.17 6.46
C LEU A 42 -4.08 -0.18 7.63
N ASN A 43 -3.24 0.85 7.64
CA ASN A 43 -3.15 1.90 8.65
C ASN A 43 -3.95 3.19 8.31
N GLY A 44 -4.79 3.14 7.27
CA GLY A 44 -5.81 4.16 6.99
C GLY A 44 -7.08 3.97 7.82
N ASN A 45 -8.12 4.76 7.53
CA ASN A 45 -9.45 4.64 8.16
C ASN A 45 -10.63 4.61 7.17
N TRP A 46 -10.37 4.59 5.87
CA TRP A 46 -11.36 4.70 4.80
C TRP A 46 -11.86 3.35 4.26
N TYR A 47 -11.04 2.30 4.28
CA TYR A 47 -11.52 0.97 3.89
C TYR A 47 -12.03 0.17 5.09
N ALA A 48 -13.09 -0.61 4.87
CA ALA A 48 -13.71 -1.41 5.92
C ALA A 48 -12.79 -2.52 6.50
N TRP A 49 -11.64 -2.77 5.86
CA TRP A 49 -10.61 -3.71 6.31
C TRP A 49 -9.41 -3.06 7.01
N THR A 50 -9.36 -1.73 7.17
CA THR A 50 -8.21 -1.11 7.85
C THR A 50 -8.30 -1.21 9.37
N VAL A 51 -7.14 -1.11 10.03
CA VAL A 51 -7.02 -1.26 11.49
C VAL A 51 -7.66 -0.10 12.27
N PHE A 52 -7.93 1.03 11.61
CA PHE A 52 -8.59 2.19 12.21
C PHE A 52 -10.01 2.44 11.69
N TYR A 53 -10.54 1.58 10.82
CA TYR A 53 -11.92 1.71 10.35
C TYR A 53 -12.91 1.59 11.51
N LYS A 54 -13.54 2.72 11.86
CA LYS A 54 -14.44 2.86 13.03
C LYS A 54 -13.81 2.38 14.35
N ALA A 55 -12.47 2.33 14.40
CA ALA A 55 -11.69 1.81 15.51
C ALA A 55 -10.40 2.65 15.71
N PRO A 56 -10.51 3.97 15.96
CA PRO A 56 -9.35 4.87 15.98
C PRO A 56 -8.33 4.52 17.07
N ASN A 57 -8.71 3.73 18.08
CA ASN A 57 -7.81 3.19 19.11
C ASN A 57 -6.95 2.00 18.64
N GLY A 58 -7.12 1.54 17.39
CA GLY A 58 -6.40 0.41 16.81
C GLY A 58 -6.90 -0.96 17.26
N SER A 59 -8.13 -1.07 17.77
CA SER A 59 -8.67 -2.35 18.25
C SER A 59 -8.77 -3.43 17.16
N ASN A 60 -8.78 -3.05 15.88
CA ASN A 60 -8.82 -3.99 14.77
C ASN A 60 -7.44 -4.55 14.39
N ILE A 61 -6.32 -4.09 15.00
CA ILE A 61 -4.96 -4.57 14.64
C ILE A 61 -4.86 -6.11 14.71
N PRO A 62 -5.23 -6.80 15.81
CA PRO A 62 -5.14 -8.26 15.86
C PRO A 62 -6.07 -8.94 14.84
N VAL A 63 -7.25 -8.36 14.62
CA VAL A 63 -8.26 -8.89 13.69
C VAL A 63 -7.76 -8.83 12.24
N TYR A 64 -7.12 -7.72 11.86
CA TYR A 64 -6.46 -7.55 10.57
C TYR A 64 -5.31 -8.53 10.38
N LEU A 65 -4.43 -8.69 11.39
CA LEU A 65 -3.30 -9.61 11.31
C LEU A 65 -3.77 -11.04 11.08
N ASN A 66 -4.82 -11.49 11.77
CA ASN A 66 -5.41 -12.81 11.55
C ASN A 66 -6.00 -12.94 10.14
N ALA A 67 -6.72 -11.91 9.67
CA ALA A 67 -7.39 -11.94 8.37
C ALA A 67 -6.35 -11.98 7.23
N TYR A 68 -5.32 -11.15 7.31
CA TYR A 68 -4.21 -11.12 6.36
C TYR A 68 -3.49 -12.48 6.31
N ARG A 69 -3.16 -13.05 7.48
CA ARG A 69 -2.53 -14.38 7.56
C ARG A 69 -3.40 -15.46 6.94
N ARG A 70 -4.71 -15.45 7.19
CA ARG A 70 -5.64 -16.42 6.59
C ARG A 70 -5.68 -16.29 5.06
N VAL A 71 -5.79 -15.09 4.52
CA VAL A 71 -5.77 -14.84 3.07
C VAL A 71 -4.52 -15.46 2.45
N VAL A 72 -3.35 -15.16 3.03
CA VAL A 72 -2.06 -15.70 2.59
C VAL A 72 -2.04 -17.23 2.65
N SER A 73 -2.44 -17.82 3.78
CA SER A 73 -2.46 -19.28 3.97
C SER A 73 -3.36 -19.98 2.96
N VAL A 74 -4.60 -19.52 2.79
CA VAL A 74 -5.57 -20.14 1.88
C VAL A 74 -5.07 -20.07 0.43
N MET A 75 -4.56 -18.91 0.01
CA MET A 75 -4.05 -18.73 -1.34
C MET A 75 -2.78 -19.54 -1.61
N ARG A 76 -1.83 -19.57 -0.67
CA ARG A 76 -0.61 -20.40 -0.80
C ARG A 76 -0.91 -21.89 -0.81
N GLN A 77 -1.87 -22.37 -0.01
CA GLN A 77 -2.30 -23.78 -0.06
C GLN A 77 -2.95 -24.12 -1.40
N SER A 78 -3.68 -23.17 -1.99
CA SER A 78 -4.42 -23.37 -3.24
C SER A 78 -3.56 -23.29 -4.50
N ALA A 79 -2.48 -22.52 -4.45
CA ALA A 79 -1.49 -22.40 -5.52
C ALA A 79 -0.09 -22.14 -4.91
N PRO A 80 0.60 -23.20 -4.42
CA PRO A 80 1.90 -23.07 -3.78
C PRO A 80 2.94 -22.39 -4.68
N GLY A 81 3.72 -21.47 -4.11
CA GLY A 81 4.78 -20.73 -4.82
C GLY A 81 4.29 -19.70 -5.84
N LYS A 82 2.98 -19.51 -5.99
CA LYS A 82 2.42 -18.67 -7.06
C LYS A 82 2.49 -17.18 -6.77
N PHE A 83 2.20 -16.81 -5.52
CA PHE A 83 1.96 -15.44 -5.12
C PHE A 83 3.09 -14.92 -4.25
N LEU A 84 3.47 -13.67 -4.50
CA LEU A 84 4.30 -12.85 -3.62
C LEU A 84 3.39 -11.82 -2.94
N PHE A 85 3.25 -11.92 -1.63
CA PHE A 85 2.31 -11.11 -0.86
C PHE A 85 2.94 -9.80 -0.41
N GLN A 86 2.33 -8.71 -0.85
CA GLN A 86 2.66 -7.35 -0.45
C GLN A 86 1.77 -6.91 0.71
N GLN A 87 2.37 -6.64 1.88
CA GLN A 87 1.67 -5.96 2.97
C GLN A 87 1.82 -4.46 2.79
N HIS A 88 0.70 -3.75 2.65
CA HIS A 88 0.69 -2.38 2.16
C HIS A 88 0.21 -1.35 3.19
N TYR A 89 0.98 -0.27 3.31
CA TYR A 89 0.78 0.81 4.26
C TYR A 89 0.50 2.14 3.53
N ASN A 90 -0.35 2.96 4.11
CA ASN A 90 -0.41 4.39 3.82
C ASN A 90 0.78 5.09 4.53
N PRO A 91 1.30 6.22 4.01
CA PRO A 91 2.44 6.90 4.64
C PRO A 91 2.11 7.51 6.01
N VAL A 92 0.81 7.65 6.34
CA VAL A 92 0.35 8.21 7.61
C VAL A 92 -0.56 7.20 8.31
N ASN A 93 -0.42 7.12 9.64
CA ASN A 93 -1.36 6.38 10.48
C ASN A 93 -2.58 7.26 10.79
N TYR A 94 -3.78 6.74 10.51
CA TYR A 94 -5.06 7.44 10.78
C TYR A 94 -5.75 6.96 12.07
N GLY A 95 -4.96 6.50 13.04
CA GLY A 95 -5.43 6.28 14.40
C GLY A 95 -5.70 7.60 15.12
N ALA A 96 -6.25 7.52 16.34
CA ALA A 96 -6.29 8.65 17.26
C ALA A 96 -4.87 9.12 17.64
N ASP A 97 -4.75 10.13 18.50
CA ASP A 97 -3.50 10.79 18.94
C ASP A 97 -2.49 9.88 19.70
N LYS A 98 -2.60 8.56 19.56
CA LYS A 98 -1.65 7.57 20.05
C LYS A 98 -0.63 7.23 18.97
N TYR A 99 0.63 7.08 19.38
CA TYR A 99 1.66 6.53 18.50
C TYR A 99 1.42 5.03 18.23
N PHE A 100 1.36 4.66 16.95
CA PHE A 100 1.20 3.28 16.48
C PHE A 100 2.42 2.87 15.63
N PRO A 101 3.44 2.23 16.22
CA PRO A 101 4.60 1.77 15.45
C PRO A 101 4.18 0.68 14.46
N LEU A 102 4.75 0.71 13.25
CA LEU A 102 4.38 -0.24 12.19
C LEU A 102 4.64 -1.71 12.58
N LYS A 103 5.58 -1.94 13.52
CA LYS A 103 5.85 -3.25 14.11
C LYS A 103 4.61 -3.93 14.70
N GLN A 104 3.66 -3.15 15.25
CA GLN A 104 2.41 -3.71 15.80
C GLN A 104 1.46 -4.23 14.72
N MET A 105 1.62 -3.77 13.47
CA MET A 105 0.75 -4.10 12.34
C MET A 105 1.41 -5.05 11.33
N TYR A 106 2.64 -5.49 11.60
CA TYR A 106 3.37 -6.38 10.69
C TYR A 106 2.90 -7.83 10.84
N ALA A 107 2.53 -8.48 9.73
CA ALA A 107 2.02 -9.86 9.76
C ALA A 107 3.10 -10.92 10.03
N GLY A 108 4.37 -10.57 9.89
CA GLY A 108 5.52 -11.46 10.07
C GLY A 108 6.05 -12.01 8.74
N ASP A 109 7.34 -12.33 8.71
CA ASP A 109 8.05 -12.75 7.50
C ASP A 109 7.47 -14.02 6.87
N ASP A 110 6.82 -14.88 7.66
CA ASP A 110 6.15 -16.08 7.14
C ASP A 110 4.93 -15.76 6.28
N TYR A 111 4.40 -14.53 6.31
CA TYR A 111 3.18 -14.14 5.60
C TYR A 111 3.38 -12.97 4.63
N VAL A 112 4.54 -12.32 4.67
CA VAL A 112 4.84 -11.13 3.88
C VAL A 112 6.10 -11.40 3.06
N ASP A 113 5.97 -11.28 1.75
CA ASP A 113 7.09 -11.42 0.81
C ASP A 113 7.72 -10.06 0.47
N MET A 114 6.95 -8.98 0.58
CA MET A 114 7.40 -7.60 0.39
C MET A 114 6.56 -6.64 1.24
N VAL A 115 7.18 -5.65 1.87
CA VAL A 115 6.46 -4.55 2.52
C VAL A 115 6.35 -3.40 1.53
N THR A 116 5.18 -2.76 1.44
CA THR A 116 4.97 -1.67 0.48
C THR A 116 4.28 -0.47 1.12
N VAL A 117 4.50 0.71 0.55
CA VAL A 117 3.88 1.96 1.03
C VAL A 117 3.32 2.78 -0.13
N SER A 118 2.28 3.59 0.12
CA SER A 118 1.86 4.66 -0.79
C SER A 118 2.77 5.88 -0.61
N VAL A 119 3.13 6.54 -1.71
CA VAL A 119 3.89 7.77 -1.71
C VAL A 119 3.14 8.81 -2.53
N ASP A 120 2.19 9.49 -1.90
CA ASP A 120 1.36 10.49 -2.55
C ASP A 120 1.57 11.91 -2.00
N ASN A 121 1.63 12.87 -2.93
CA ASN A 121 1.54 14.30 -2.63
C ASN A 121 0.27 14.90 -3.26
N ALA A 122 -0.81 14.93 -2.47
CA ALA A 122 -2.12 15.44 -2.88
C ALA A 122 -2.34 16.94 -2.57
N CYS A 123 -1.26 17.75 -2.47
CA CYS A 123 -1.41 19.15 -2.08
C CYS A 123 -2.35 19.92 -3.03
N GLY A 124 -3.20 20.79 -2.47
CA GLY A 124 -4.16 21.57 -3.25
C GLY A 124 -5.43 20.82 -3.66
N THR A 125 -5.53 19.51 -3.37
CA THR A 125 -6.74 18.71 -3.65
C THR A 125 -7.41 18.13 -2.40
N SER A 126 -6.78 18.31 -1.24
CA SER A 126 -7.23 17.84 0.07
C SER A 126 -6.59 18.69 1.18
N SER A 127 -6.77 18.32 2.44
CA SER A 127 -6.09 18.96 3.58
C SER A 127 -4.59 18.64 3.67
N VAL A 128 -4.06 17.83 2.75
CA VAL A 128 -2.63 17.49 2.68
C VAL A 128 -1.84 18.72 2.25
N ILE A 129 -0.83 19.08 3.04
CA ILE A 129 0.17 20.10 2.69
C ILE A 129 1.22 19.51 1.74
N LEU A 130 1.99 20.38 1.08
CA LEU A 130 3.09 19.97 0.22
C LEU A 130 4.08 19.08 0.98
N ARG A 131 4.39 17.91 0.42
CA ARG A 131 5.40 16.98 0.93
C ARG A 131 6.38 16.59 -0.17
N SER A 132 7.68 16.61 0.14
CA SER A 132 8.69 16.00 -0.73
C SER A 132 8.57 14.47 -0.71
N PHE A 133 9.13 13.81 -1.72
CA PHE A 133 9.21 12.35 -1.76
C PHE A 133 9.84 11.78 -0.48
N GLU A 134 10.97 12.37 -0.05
CA GLU A 134 11.66 12.01 1.19
C GLU A 134 10.74 12.03 2.41
N GLN A 135 10.00 13.13 2.61
CA GLN A 135 9.16 13.33 3.78
C GLN A 135 8.08 12.24 3.90
N VAL A 136 7.64 11.68 2.78
CA VAL A 136 6.62 10.64 2.75
C VAL A 136 7.22 9.25 2.97
N LEU A 137 8.37 8.94 2.36
CA LEU A 137 8.97 7.60 2.39
C LEU A 137 9.83 7.34 3.63
N ASN A 138 10.55 8.35 4.14
CA ASN A 138 11.62 8.16 5.13
C ASN A 138 11.17 7.42 6.39
N THR A 139 10.01 7.79 6.96
CA THR A 139 9.48 7.17 8.18
C THR A 139 9.13 5.70 7.98
N PHE A 140 8.67 5.33 6.79
CA PHE A 140 8.35 3.95 6.46
C PHE A 140 9.62 3.10 6.38
N CYS A 141 10.61 3.51 5.57
CA CYS A 141 11.88 2.80 5.43
C CYS A 141 12.61 2.64 6.77
N TYR A 142 12.68 3.71 7.56
CA TYR A 142 13.32 3.68 8.88
C TYR A 142 12.67 2.66 9.82
N GLN A 143 11.34 2.59 9.87
CA GLN A 143 10.65 1.61 10.72
C GLN A 143 10.78 0.19 10.17
N MET A 144 10.64 -0.02 8.85
CA MET A 144 10.60 -1.36 8.27
C MET A 144 11.96 -2.05 8.28
N THR A 145 13.05 -1.33 8.09
CA THR A 145 14.41 -1.88 8.18
C THR A 145 14.74 -2.40 9.59
N ALA A 146 14.07 -1.89 10.63
CA ALA A 146 14.18 -2.40 11.99
C ALA A 146 13.24 -3.60 12.30
N ILE A 147 12.33 -3.94 11.39
CA ILE A 147 11.30 -4.96 11.58
C ILE A 147 11.60 -6.24 10.78
N THR A 148 12.09 -6.10 9.54
CA THR A 148 12.26 -7.22 8.61
C THR A 148 13.37 -6.98 7.59
N ASN A 149 13.89 -8.06 7.01
CA ASN A 149 14.80 -8.04 5.86
C ASN A 149 14.08 -8.30 4.52
N ARG A 150 12.73 -8.39 4.52
CA ARG A 150 11.96 -8.53 3.28
C ARG A 150 12.15 -7.29 2.39
N PRO A 151 12.16 -7.47 1.04
CA PRO A 151 12.23 -6.34 0.11
C PRO A 151 11.15 -5.28 0.39
N MET A 152 11.48 -4.03 0.09
CA MET A 152 10.54 -2.92 0.17
C MET A 152 10.06 -2.52 -1.23
N GLY A 153 8.86 -1.97 -1.31
CA GLY A 153 8.30 -1.43 -2.55
C GLY A 153 7.46 -0.19 -2.31
N ILE A 154 7.21 0.55 -3.37
CA ILE A 154 6.23 1.63 -3.40
C ILE A 154 5.06 1.13 -4.25
N GLY A 155 3.94 0.85 -3.61
CA GLY A 155 2.79 0.23 -4.28
C GLY A 155 1.88 1.24 -4.97
N GLU A 156 2.00 2.52 -4.62
CA GLU A 156 1.37 3.65 -5.32
C GLU A 156 2.26 4.87 -5.16
N ILE A 157 2.59 5.57 -6.24
CA ILE A 157 3.27 6.87 -6.20
C ILE A 157 2.72 7.85 -7.23
N SER A 158 2.47 9.08 -6.80
CA SER A 158 2.28 10.23 -7.69
C SER A 158 2.26 11.56 -6.91
N THR A 159 2.34 12.67 -7.64
CA THR A 159 2.16 14.03 -7.14
C THR A 159 1.15 14.79 -7.99
N THR A 160 0.30 15.63 -7.38
CA THR A 160 -0.53 16.59 -8.11
C THR A 160 0.28 17.81 -8.53
N SER A 161 -0.16 18.57 -9.54
CA SER A 161 0.52 19.81 -9.99
C SER A 161 0.06 21.09 -9.28
N TYR A 162 -0.87 21.00 -8.34
CA TYR A 162 -1.38 22.16 -7.60
C TYR A 162 -0.44 22.63 -6.50
N CYS A 163 -0.84 23.71 -5.79
CA CYS A 163 -0.16 24.13 -4.56
C CYS A 163 1.33 24.50 -4.79
N GLY A 164 1.68 24.92 -6.01
CA GLY A 164 3.04 25.29 -6.38
C GLY A 164 3.99 24.11 -6.57
N VAL A 165 3.47 22.89 -6.71
CA VAL A 165 4.27 21.70 -7.02
C VAL A 165 4.86 21.81 -8.43
N ASP A 166 6.18 21.77 -8.53
CA ASP A 166 6.88 21.43 -9.78
C ASP A 166 6.88 19.90 -9.92
N LYS A 167 5.85 19.37 -10.60
CA LYS A 167 5.63 17.92 -10.76
C LYS A 167 6.81 17.24 -11.48
N PRO A 168 7.35 17.78 -12.60
CA PRO A 168 8.56 17.24 -13.22
C PRO A 168 9.77 17.18 -12.27
N ALA A 169 10.01 18.23 -11.48
CA ALA A 169 11.11 18.22 -10.51
C ALA A 169 10.91 17.19 -9.39
N TRP A 170 9.68 17.06 -8.88
CA TRP A 170 9.35 16.07 -7.86
C TRP A 170 9.55 14.63 -8.34
N ILE A 171 9.18 14.31 -9.59
CA ILE A 171 9.39 12.98 -10.18
C ILE A 171 10.89 12.67 -10.31
N ARG A 172 11.70 13.63 -10.82
CA ARG A 172 13.15 13.46 -10.91
C ARG A 172 13.80 13.26 -9.55
N ASP A 173 13.38 14.03 -8.55
CA ASP A 173 13.85 13.89 -7.16
C ASP A 173 13.52 12.50 -6.59
N ALA A 174 12.30 11.99 -6.82
CA ALA A 174 11.92 10.64 -6.41
C ALA A 174 12.84 9.58 -7.02
N TRP A 175 13.09 9.63 -8.33
CA TRP A 175 14.00 8.69 -9.00
C TRP A 175 15.45 8.79 -8.49
N GLN A 176 15.96 10.00 -8.28
CA GLN A 176 17.31 10.21 -7.74
C GLN A 176 17.43 9.61 -6.34
N GLN A 177 16.47 9.87 -5.45
CA GLN A 177 16.49 9.34 -4.09
C GLN A 177 16.36 7.82 -4.04
N LEU A 178 15.52 7.22 -4.90
CA LEU A 178 15.44 5.76 -5.04
C LEU A 178 16.78 5.16 -5.48
N ALA A 179 17.51 5.83 -6.38
CA ALA A 179 18.79 5.33 -6.89
C ALA A 179 19.93 5.41 -5.86
N ILE A 180 19.93 6.41 -4.96
CA ILE A 180 21.10 6.69 -4.10
C ILE A 180 20.85 6.54 -2.60
N LYS A 181 19.60 6.65 -2.14
CA LYS A 181 19.26 6.74 -0.71
C LYS A 181 18.36 5.62 -0.23
N TYR A 182 17.35 5.24 -1.01
CA TYR A 182 16.36 4.21 -0.66
C TYR A 182 16.57 2.95 -1.52
N THR A 183 17.79 2.43 -1.53
CA THR A 183 18.20 1.31 -2.41
C THR A 183 17.59 -0.03 -2.00
N GLU A 184 16.97 -0.11 -0.81
CA GLU A 184 16.16 -1.24 -0.36
C GLU A 184 14.78 -1.33 -1.05
N VAL A 185 14.35 -0.26 -1.73
CA VAL A 185 13.12 -0.24 -2.53
C VAL A 185 13.39 -0.87 -3.88
N THR A 186 12.75 -2.02 -4.16
CA THR A 186 13.01 -2.83 -5.37
C THR A 186 11.85 -2.87 -6.35
N ALA A 187 10.71 -2.24 -6.02
CA ALA A 187 9.54 -2.13 -6.88
C ALA A 187 8.86 -0.77 -6.68
N VAL A 188 8.41 -0.14 -7.77
CA VAL A 188 7.74 1.16 -7.75
C VAL A 188 6.60 1.17 -8.76
N ASP A 189 5.37 1.35 -8.26
CA ASP A 189 4.14 1.36 -9.06
C ASP A 189 3.56 2.78 -9.12
N PHE A 190 3.71 3.45 -10.26
CA PHE A 190 3.15 4.79 -10.47
C PHE A 190 1.62 4.75 -10.63
N PHE A 191 0.93 5.65 -9.94
CA PHE A 191 -0.50 5.83 -10.07
C PHE A 191 -0.80 6.86 -11.18
N LEU A 192 -1.00 6.35 -12.40
CA LEU A 192 -1.25 7.15 -13.60
C LEU A 192 -2.76 7.21 -13.90
N ASP A 193 -3.47 8.07 -13.17
CA ASP A 193 -4.91 8.27 -13.38
C ASP A 193 -5.36 9.64 -12.83
N ASN A 194 -6.11 10.39 -13.64
CA ASN A 194 -6.69 11.66 -13.21
C ASN A 194 -8.03 11.40 -12.50
N LYS A 195 -8.04 11.51 -11.16
CA LYS A 195 -9.21 11.16 -10.34
C LYS A 195 -10.00 12.37 -9.85
N PRO A 196 -11.32 12.43 -10.11
CA PRO A 196 -12.20 13.38 -9.45
C PRO A 196 -12.21 13.18 -7.93
N PHE A 197 -12.13 14.27 -7.17
CA PHE A 197 -12.22 14.28 -5.71
C PHE A 197 -13.03 15.50 -5.23
N GLY A 198 -14.31 15.29 -4.94
CA GLY A 198 -15.21 16.40 -4.63
C GLY A 198 -15.35 17.34 -5.84
N LYS A 199 -14.93 18.60 -5.69
CA LYS A 199 -14.97 19.63 -6.75
C LYS A 199 -13.63 19.81 -7.47
N THR A 200 -12.60 19.04 -7.11
CA THR A 200 -11.27 19.11 -7.73
C THR A 200 -10.96 17.81 -8.47
N VAL A 201 -9.92 17.82 -9.29
CA VAL A 201 -9.35 16.63 -9.92
C VAL A 201 -7.94 16.45 -9.38
N LYS A 202 -7.64 15.29 -8.82
CA LYS A 202 -6.27 14.88 -8.52
C LYS A 202 -5.64 14.43 -9.83
N ASP A 203 -4.75 15.27 -10.35
CA ASP A 203 -4.16 15.17 -11.67
C ASP A 203 -2.90 14.29 -11.65
N TRP A 204 -3.05 13.05 -11.18
CA TRP A 204 -1.90 12.17 -10.93
C TRP A 204 -1.22 11.68 -12.21
N ASP A 205 -1.88 11.72 -13.36
CA ASP A 205 -1.33 11.29 -14.64
C ASP A 205 -0.24 12.25 -15.18
N MET A 206 0.52 11.81 -16.18
CA MET A 206 1.53 12.60 -16.86
C MET A 206 0.85 13.53 -17.88
N ASN A 207 0.39 14.68 -17.41
CA ASN A 207 -0.49 15.58 -18.17
C ASN A 207 0.26 16.50 -19.14
N THR A 208 1.57 16.67 -18.98
CA THR A 208 2.40 17.51 -19.85
C THR A 208 3.60 16.76 -20.44
N PRO A 209 4.18 17.23 -21.57
CA PRO A 209 5.44 16.67 -22.08
C PRO A 209 6.59 16.71 -21.07
N ALA A 210 6.58 17.70 -20.17
CA ALA A 210 7.59 17.82 -19.11
C ALA A 210 7.41 16.73 -18.03
N ASP A 211 6.17 16.35 -17.71
CA ASP A 211 5.89 15.22 -16.80
C ASP A 211 6.37 13.91 -17.42
N VAL A 212 6.01 13.67 -18.69
CA VAL A 212 6.42 12.46 -19.44
C VAL A 212 7.94 12.37 -19.58
N SER A 213 8.62 13.49 -19.81
CA SER A 213 10.08 13.52 -19.91
C SER A 213 10.78 13.36 -18.56
N ALA A 214 10.09 13.62 -17.44
CA ALA A 214 10.63 13.47 -16.10
C ALA A 214 10.46 12.05 -15.55
N PHE A 215 9.38 11.37 -15.96
CA PHE A 215 9.07 9.98 -15.63
C PHE A 215 10.06 9.01 -16.30
#